data_AF-A0A3M8G6P1-F1
#
_entry.id   AF-A0A3M8G6P1-F1
#
_cell.length_a   1.000
_cell.length_b   1.000
_cell.length_c   1.000
_cell.angle_alpha   90.00
_cell.angle_beta   90.00
_cell.angle_gamma   90.00
#
_symmetry.space_group_name_H-M   'P 1'
#
loop_
_entity.id
_entity.type
_entity.pdbx_description
1 polymer ?
#
loop_
_entity_poly.entity_id
_entity_poly.type
_entity_poly.pdbx_seq_one_letter_code
_entity_poly.pdbx_strand_id
1 'polypeptide(L)'
;MDLSKILLVLKREYLTRVRTRSFILSTLLTPLAFVAFMAIIVIVSISDGEVEKTVGIVDETGVLYERLIAVDSLRYYDLSNMEMDTIRANVLSGDIDGFVVLTEALIQDTEEPSLIYGGSGGLSFIEAVETDLQNVVREERLARSEVSDEIRQIFESRFDVNPVKLTEQGEEQDNAVFGAIFGFILGLFIFIGVFGYGALLMRGVIEEKTNRIVEVIASSVKPIELMLGKLFGILALALTQFGVWIASYIGLSIIAAPLAAIIVDAQTSSLPPEAAEAAASQAFDPSKLEQFIVDPSVFVFFFVFFFIGFLIYSAIFAAIGSAVDSEQDTQQFMLPVMIPIFVGYFLNLRVMENPDSTISVIASLFPLTAPINMISRIAATEVPFWQWGLSLLLMIGTFAGLMWLAAKVYRVGILMYGKKASYKELVKWIRQG
;
A
#
# COMPACT_ATOMS: atom_id res chain seq x y z
N MET A 1 38.77 8.75 -14.93
CA MET A 1 37.34 9.12 -14.85
C MET A 1 37.33 10.52 -14.28
N ASP A 2 36.76 11.48 -14.98
CA ASP A 2 36.76 12.89 -14.57
C ASP A 2 35.48 13.23 -13.81
N LEU A 3 35.60 13.45 -12.50
CA LEU A 3 34.47 13.72 -11.61
C LEU A 3 33.76 15.03 -11.95
N SER A 4 34.49 16.01 -12.49
CA SER A 4 33.93 17.31 -12.86
C SER A 4 32.92 17.19 -14.01
N LYS A 5 33.22 16.32 -14.98
CA LYS A 5 32.35 16.02 -16.12
C LYS A 5 31.08 15.30 -15.68
N ILE A 6 31.22 14.30 -14.80
CA ILE A 6 30.08 13.57 -14.21
C ILE A 6 29.14 14.55 -13.49
N LEU A 7 29.70 15.43 -12.65
CA LEU A 7 28.92 16.42 -11.90
C LEU A 7 28.21 17.42 -12.80
N LEU A 8 28.83 17.82 -13.91
CA LEU A 8 28.24 18.75 -14.88
C LEU A 8 27.04 18.12 -15.60
N VAL A 9 27.16 16.85 -16.01
CA VAL A 9 26.06 16.07 -16.59
C VAL A 9 24.94 15.87 -15.57
N LEU A 10 25.27 15.47 -14.34
CA LEU A 10 24.31 15.33 -13.23
C LEU A 10 23.51 16.60 -13.03
N LYS A 11 24.20 17.74 -12.88
CA LYS A 11 23.57 19.05 -12.67
C LYS A 11 22.63 19.40 -13.82
N ARG A 12 23.05 19.17 -15.07
CA ARG A 12 22.20 19.40 -16.25
C ARG A 12 20.95 18.53 -16.20
N GLU A 13 21.11 17.22 -15.99
CA GLU A 13 19.99 16.26 -15.97
C GLU A 13 18.99 16.58 -14.85
N TYR A 14 19.49 16.88 -13.66
CA TYR A 14 18.67 17.29 -12.53
C TYR A 14 17.92 18.60 -12.81
N LEU A 15 18.62 19.68 -13.17
CA LEU A 15 18.02 21.01 -13.35
C LEU A 15 17.02 21.06 -14.51
N THR A 16 17.25 20.28 -15.56
CA THR A 16 16.34 20.21 -16.71
C THR A 16 15.00 19.58 -16.33
N ARG A 17 14.98 18.68 -15.34
CA ARG A 17 13.79 17.91 -14.94
C ARG A 17 13.08 18.47 -13.71
N VAL A 18 13.81 18.85 -12.67
CA VAL A 18 13.26 19.38 -11.41
C VAL A 18 12.48 20.68 -11.62
N ARG A 19 12.84 21.47 -12.66
CA ARG A 19 12.18 22.73 -13.01
C ARG A 19 10.97 22.55 -13.93
N THR A 20 10.67 21.34 -14.37
CA THR A 20 9.51 21.10 -15.24
C THR A 20 8.22 21.28 -14.45
N ARG A 21 7.19 21.84 -15.10
CA ARG A 21 5.87 21.98 -14.49
C ARG A 21 5.31 20.62 -14.06
N SER A 22 5.52 19.58 -14.87
CA SER A 22 5.08 18.22 -14.56
C SER A 22 5.70 17.69 -13.27
N PHE A 23 7.01 17.87 -13.07
CA PHE A 23 7.69 17.42 -11.85
C PHE A 23 7.22 18.19 -10.61
N ILE A 24 7.14 19.53 -10.70
CA ILE A 24 6.69 20.36 -9.58
C ILE A 24 5.26 20.00 -9.20
N LEU A 25 4.39 19.85 -10.20
CA LEU A 25 2.98 19.51 -10.02
C LEU A 25 2.84 18.12 -9.40
N SER A 26 3.51 17.09 -9.91
CA SER A 26 3.43 15.74 -9.34
C SER A 26 4.01 15.69 -7.91
N THR A 27 5.09 16.42 -7.66
CA THR A 27 5.74 16.45 -6.35
C THR A 27 4.83 17.07 -5.28
N LEU A 28 4.09 18.14 -5.62
CA LEU A 28 3.21 18.83 -4.67
C LEU A 28 1.79 18.24 -4.61
N LEU A 29 1.26 17.73 -5.73
CA LEU A 29 -0.08 17.14 -5.75
C LEU A 29 -0.14 15.82 -4.98
N THR A 30 0.92 14.99 -5.00
CA THR A 30 0.85 13.68 -4.34
C THR A 30 0.62 13.79 -2.83
N PRO A 31 1.38 14.61 -2.06
CA PRO A 31 1.07 14.82 -0.65
C PRO A 31 -0.34 15.40 -0.44
N LEU A 32 -0.76 16.38 -1.25
CA LEU A 32 -2.09 16.97 -1.13
C LEU A 32 -3.21 15.96 -1.39
N ALA A 33 -3.04 15.11 -2.41
CA ALA A 33 -3.96 14.03 -2.73
C ALA A 33 -4.00 12.99 -1.62
N PHE A 34 -2.86 12.69 -0.98
CA PHE A 34 -2.80 11.79 0.17
C PHE A 34 -3.55 12.37 1.38
N VAL A 35 -3.38 13.66 1.68
CA VAL A 35 -4.15 14.34 2.74
C VAL A 35 -5.64 14.34 2.43
N ALA A 36 -6.03 14.67 1.19
CA ALA A 36 -7.43 14.65 0.77
C ALA A 36 -8.03 13.23 0.86
N PHE A 37 -7.27 12.21 0.47
CA PHE A 37 -7.68 10.82 0.56
C PHE A 37 -7.85 10.37 2.02
N MET A 38 -6.91 10.69 2.90
CA MET A 38 -7.02 10.42 4.34
C MET A 38 -8.22 11.14 4.95
N ALA A 39 -8.46 12.41 4.57
CA ALA A 39 -9.63 13.14 5.02
C ALA A 39 -10.94 12.48 4.54
N ILE A 40 -11.00 12.00 3.30
CA ILE A 40 -12.15 11.24 2.79
C ILE A 40 -12.34 9.95 3.59
N ILE A 41 -11.29 9.18 3.86
CA ILE A 41 -11.39 7.96 4.68
C ILE A 41 -11.94 8.31 6.07
N VAL A 42 -11.38 9.31 6.74
CA VAL A 42 -11.85 9.73 8.06
C VAL A 42 -13.31 10.18 8.01
N ILE A 43 -13.71 10.97 7.01
CA ILE A 43 -15.10 11.39 6.82
C ILE A 43 -16.00 10.17 6.58
N VAL A 44 -15.60 9.24 5.71
CA VAL A 44 -16.36 8.02 5.39
C VAL A 44 -16.52 7.13 6.62
N SER A 45 -15.43 6.88 7.34
CA SER A 45 -15.43 6.11 8.59
C SER A 45 -16.22 6.75 9.72
N ILE A 46 -16.35 8.08 9.74
CA ILE A 46 -17.22 8.78 10.69
C ILE A 46 -18.68 8.79 10.20
N SER A 47 -18.88 8.74 8.89
CA SER A 47 -20.20 8.88 8.29
C SER A 47 -21.05 7.62 8.29
N ASP A 48 -20.48 6.44 8.63
CA ASP A 48 -21.13 5.11 8.73
C ASP A 48 -22.56 5.04 8.19
N GLY A 49 -22.66 5.34 6.90
CA GLY A 49 -23.80 5.06 6.07
C GLY A 49 -23.33 3.97 5.14
N GLU A 50 -23.31 2.74 5.65
CA GLU A 50 -23.24 1.57 4.77
C GLU A 50 -24.27 1.78 3.65
N VAL A 51 -23.92 1.40 2.42
CA VAL A 51 -24.96 1.27 1.39
C VAL A 51 -25.93 0.23 1.94
N GLU A 52 -27.06 0.69 2.47
CA GLU A 52 -28.06 -0.14 3.13
C GLU A 52 -28.58 -1.15 2.12
N LYS A 53 -28.03 -2.35 2.18
CA LYS A 53 -28.53 -3.48 1.43
C LYS A 53 -29.66 -4.11 2.21
N THR A 54 -30.69 -4.47 1.49
CA THR A 54 -31.95 -4.95 2.05
C THR A 54 -32.06 -6.46 1.97
N VAL A 55 -32.50 -7.09 3.06
CA VAL A 55 -32.64 -8.53 3.20
C VAL A 55 -34.09 -8.85 3.52
N GLY A 56 -34.70 -9.64 2.64
CA GLY A 56 -35.98 -10.28 2.92
C GLY A 56 -35.84 -11.43 3.90
N ILE A 57 -36.66 -11.43 4.95
CA ILE A 57 -36.70 -12.51 5.94
C ILE A 57 -37.99 -13.30 5.74
N VAL A 58 -37.84 -14.61 5.51
CA VAL A 58 -38.94 -15.58 5.55
C VAL A 58 -38.80 -16.31 6.87
N ASP A 59 -39.55 -15.89 7.88
CA ASP A 59 -39.48 -16.42 9.24
C ASP A 59 -40.58 -17.46 9.49
N GLU A 60 -40.21 -18.73 9.47
CA GLU A 60 -41.10 -19.84 9.84
C GLU A 60 -41.18 -20.06 11.35
N THR A 61 -40.31 -19.41 12.12
CA THR A 61 -40.23 -19.54 13.60
C THR A 61 -41.16 -18.56 14.31
N GLY A 62 -41.48 -17.43 13.66
CA GLY A 62 -42.33 -16.36 14.18
C GLY A 62 -41.73 -15.54 15.32
N VAL A 63 -40.42 -15.69 15.59
CA VAL A 63 -39.72 -14.99 16.70
C VAL A 63 -38.42 -14.32 16.28
N LEU A 64 -37.76 -14.78 15.21
CA LEU A 64 -36.44 -14.30 14.83
C LEU A 64 -36.50 -12.99 14.04
N TYR A 65 -37.55 -12.78 13.24
CA TYR A 65 -37.72 -11.54 12.48
C TYR A 65 -37.81 -10.30 13.38
N GLU A 66 -38.63 -10.34 14.44
CA GLU A 66 -38.80 -9.23 15.39
C GLU A 66 -37.50 -8.87 16.12
N ARG A 67 -36.61 -9.85 16.30
CA ARG A 67 -35.28 -9.62 16.88
C ARG A 67 -34.31 -9.03 15.87
N LEU A 68 -34.36 -9.45 14.61
CA LEU A 68 -33.52 -8.91 13.54
C LEU A 68 -33.85 -7.43 13.23
N ILE A 69 -35.13 -7.06 13.17
CA ILE A 69 -35.52 -5.67 12.94
C ILE A 69 -35.11 -4.74 14.11
N ALA A 70 -34.97 -5.29 15.32
CA ALA A 70 -34.47 -4.56 16.48
C ALA A 70 -32.95 -4.30 16.41
N VAL A 71 -32.20 -5.11 15.66
CA VAL A 71 -30.77 -4.90 15.38
C VAL A 71 -30.60 -3.82 14.31
N ASP A 72 -31.30 -3.97 13.18
CA ASP A 72 -31.25 -3.01 12.06
C ASP A 72 -32.60 -2.98 11.33
N SER A 73 -33.40 -1.94 11.59
CA SER A 73 -34.73 -1.80 11.00
C SER A 73 -34.75 -1.43 9.52
N LEU A 74 -33.60 -1.00 8.97
CA LEU A 74 -33.48 -0.57 7.58
C LEU A 74 -32.99 -1.71 6.68
N ARG A 75 -32.31 -2.71 7.26
CA ARG A 75 -31.81 -3.89 6.58
C ARG A 75 -32.85 -5.00 6.40
N TYR A 76 -33.71 -5.24 7.37
CA TYR A 76 -34.56 -6.44 7.41
C TYR A 76 -36.03 -6.17 7.12
N TYR A 77 -36.62 -6.95 6.22
CA TYR A 77 -38.03 -6.84 5.83
C TYR A 77 -38.74 -8.19 5.90
N ASP A 78 -39.94 -8.24 6.48
CA ASP A 78 -40.74 -9.47 6.52
C ASP A 78 -41.31 -9.79 5.13
N LEU A 79 -40.91 -10.94 4.59
CA LEU A 79 -41.44 -11.52 3.35
C LEU A 79 -42.11 -12.87 3.60
N SER A 80 -42.40 -13.24 4.85
CA SER A 80 -42.95 -14.55 5.22
C SER A 80 -44.29 -14.86 4.56
N ASN A 81 -45.05 -13.83 4.17
CA ASN A 81 -46.34 -13.96 3.49
C ASN A 81 -46.25 -13.97 1.95
N MET A 82 -45.03 -13.90 1.38
CA MET A 82 -44.82 -13.87 -0.07
C MET A 82 -44.41 -15.24 -0.61
N GLU A 83 -44.80 -15.53 -1.85
CA GLU A 83 -44.39 -16.77 -2.52
C GLU A 83 -42.90 -16.74 -2.86
N MET A 84 -42.20 -17.85 -2.60
CA MET A 84 -40.74 -17.98 -2.77
C MET A 84 -40.26 -17.61 -4.18
N ASP A 85 -41.03 -17.93 -5.22
CA ASP A 85 -40.68 -17.59 -6.61
C ASP A 85 -40.78 -16.08 -6.86
N THR A 86 -41.68 -15.38 -6.17
CA THR A 86 -41.76 -13.90 -6.21
C THR A 86 -40.57 -13.27 -5.48
N ILE A 87 -40.18 -13.81 -4.32
CA ILE A 87 -39.00 -13.33 -3.58
C ILE A 87 -37.73 -13.48 -4.43
N ARG A 88 -37.53 -14.64 -5.06
CA ARG A 88 -36.41 -14.86 -5.98
C ARG A 88 -36.44 -13.91 -7.16
N ALA A 89 -37.61 -13.62 -7.73
CA ALA A 89 -37.75 -12.64 -8.80
C ALA A 89 -37.35 -11.23 -8.34
N ASN A 90 -37.72 -10.81 -7.13
CA ASN A 90 -37.37 -9.52 -6.55
C ASN A 90 -35.86 -9.37 -6.30
N VAL A 91 -35.17 -10.45 -5.91
CA VAL A 91 -33.70 -10.46 -5.82
C VAL A 91 -33.06 -10.30 -7.21
N LEU A 92 -33.63 -10.97 -8.22
CA LEU A 92 -33.11 -10.91 -9.58
C LEU A 92 -33.38 -9.55 -10.26
N SER A 93 -34.48 -8.88 -9.94
CA SER A 93 -34.79 -7.52 -10.41
C SER A 93 -33.99 -6.45 -9.66
N GLY A 94 -33.46 -6.78 -8.47
CA GLY A 94 -32.72 -5.86 -7.61
C GLY A 94 -33.63 -4.99 -6.72
N ASP A 95 -34.88 -5.39 -6.51
CA ASP A 95 -35.81 -4.73 -5.58
C ASP A 95 -35.47 -5.05 -4.11
N ILE A 96 -34.82 -6.19 -3.87
CA ILE A 96 -34.16 -6.57 -2.61
C ILE A 96 -32.77 -7.15 -2.91
N ASP A 97 -31.81 -6.98 -2.02
CA ASP A 97 -30.42 -7.46 -2.26
C ASP A 97 -30.26 -8.96 -1.99
N GLY A 98 -31.07 -9.51 -1.09
CA GLY A 98 -31.10 -10.94 -0.81
C GLY A 98 -32.24 -11.34 0.12
N PHE A 99 -32.30 -12.62 0.44
CA PHE A 99 -33.22 -13.14 1.44
C PHE A 99 -32.62 -14.31 2.22
N VAL A 100 -33.17 -14.54 3.40
CA VAL A 100 -32.84 -15.67 4.29
C VAL A 100 -34.14 -16.35 4.71
N VAL A 101 -34.13 -17.69 4.73
CA VAL A 101 -35.20 -18.49 5.29
C VAL A 101 -34.79 -18.93 6.69
N LEU A 102 -35.60 -18.59 7.69
CA LEU A 102 -35.34 -18.90 9.08
C LEU A 102 -36.30 -20.01 9.51
N THR A 103 -35.74 -21.20 9.73
CA THR A 103 -36.48 -22.40 10.10
C THR A 103 -36.28 -22.72 11.58
N GLU A 104 -37.17 -23.53 12.15
CA GLU A 104 -37.00 -24.03 13.51
C GLU A 104 -35.75 -24.93 13.65
N ALA A 105 -35.33 -25.58 12.55
CA ALA A 105 -34.10 -26.38 12.48
C ALA A 105 -32.84 -25.54 12.73
N LEU A 106 -32.84 -24.27 12.31
CA LEU A 106 -31.79 -23.30 12.60
C LEU A 106 -31.65 -23.06 14.11
N ILE A 107 -32.75 -22.90 14.83
CA ILE A 107 -32.71 -22.68 16.28
C ILE A 107 -32.21 -23.94 17.00
N GLN A 108 -32.58 -25.12 16.52
CA GLN A 108 -32.17 -26.41 17.08
C GLN A 108 -30.74 -26.86 16.70
N ASP A 109 -30.01 -26.05 15.92
CA ASP A 109 -28.65 -26.36 15.45
C ASP A 109 -28.58 -27.60 14.54
N THR A 110 -29.65 -27.83 13.79
CA THR A 110 -29.76 -28.98 12.86
C THR A 110 -29.66 -28.58 11.39
N GLU A 111 -29.67 -27.28 11.10
CA GLU A 111 -29.53 -26.69 9.76
C GLU A 111 -28.77 -25.35 9.85
N GLU A 112 -27.96 -25.06 8.83
CA GLU A 112 -27.28 -23.77 8.67
C GLU A 112 -28.13 -22.82 7.79
N PRO A 113 -28.21 -21.52 8.12
CA PRO A 113 -29.00 -20.59 7.35
C PRO A 113 -28.32 -20.31 6.01
N SER A 114 -29.11 -20.19 4.93
CA SER A 114 -28.60 -19.82 3.61
C SER A 114 -29.03 -18.40 3.26
N LEU A 115 -28.06 -17.49 3.11
CA LEU A 115 -28.28 -16.17 2.52
C LEU A 115 -28.23 -16.27 0.99
N ILE A 116 -29.37 -16.03 0.34
CA ILE A 116 -29.50 -16.04 -1.11
C ILE A 116 -29.55 -14.58 -1.59
N TYR A 117 -28.54 -14.14 -2.33
CA TYR A 117 -28.41 -12.74 -2.74
C TYR A 117 -28.20 -12.56 -4.24
N GLY A 118 -28.49 -11.36 -4.72
CA GLY A 118 -28.25 -10.92 -6.10
C GLY A 118 -26.88 -10.26 -6.27
N GLY A 119 -26.37 -10.26 -7.50
CA GLY A 119 -25.10 -9.59 -7.82
C GLY A 119 -23.89 -10.21 -7.12
N SER A 120 -23.03 -9.38 -6.52
CA SER A 120 -21.77 -9.81 -5.90
C SER A 120 -21.86 -10.12 -4.40
N GLY A 121 -23.00 -9.87 -3.76
CA GLY A 121 -23.16 -10.02 -2.30
C GLY A 121 -22.43 -8.95 -1.50
N GLY A 122 -21.17 -8.65 -1.79
CA GLY A 122 -20.36 -7.70 -1.02
C GLY A 122 -19.95 -8.30 0.34
N LEU A 123 -18.65 -8.32 0.63
CA LEU A 123 -18.12 -9.03 1.80
C LEU A 123 -18.70 -8.49 3.12
N SER A 124 -18.71 -7.17 3.29
CA SER A 124 -19.25 -6.50 4.48
C SER A 124 -20.73 -6.80 4.70
N PHE A 125 -21.53 -6.86 3.63
CA PHE A 125 -22.95 -7.20 3.74
C PHE A 125 -23.17 -8.64 4.21
N ILE A 126 -22.42 -9.59 3.62
CA ILE A 126 -22.52 -11.00 4.02
C ILE A 126 -22.11 -11.16 5.49
N GLU A 127 -21.00 -10.54 5.89
CA GLU A 127 -20.48 -10.60 7.26
C GLU A 127 -21.42 -9.92 8.27
N ALA A 128 -22.06 -8.82 7.88
CA ALA A 128 -23.02 -8.12 8.72
C ALA A 128 -24.29 -8.96 8.94
N VAL A 129 -24.87 -9.52 7.87
CA VAL A 129 -26.03 -10.42 7.98
C VAL A 129 -25.70 -11.68 8.77
N GLU A 130 -24.52 -12.25 8.56
CA GLU A 130 -24.04 -13.40 9.33
C GLU A 130 -23.94 -13.06 10.83
N THR A 131 -23.32 -11.92 11.16
CA THR A 131 -23.16 -11.47 12.55
C THR A 131 -24.51 -11.23 13.24
N ASP A 132 -25.45 -10.58 12.55
CA ASP A 132 -26.78 -10.29 13.08
C ASP A 132 -27.58 -11.56 13.32
N LEU A 133 -27.60 -12.48 12.35
CA LEU A 133 -28.24 -13.78 12.48
C LEU A 133 -27.62 -14.60 13.62
N GLN A 134 -26.30 -14.65 13.72
CA GLN A 134 -25.61 -15.35 14.80
C GLN A 134 -25.99 -14.78 16.17
N ASN A 135 -26.12 -13.45 16.30
CA ASN A 135 -26.50 -12.80 17.55
C ASN A 135 -27.95 -13.12 17.93
N VAL A 136 -28.88 -12.95 16.98
CA VAL A 136 -30.31 -13.17 17.21
C VAL A 136 -30.63 -14.64 17.49
N VAL A 137 -30.08 -15.58 16.70
CA VAL A 137 -30.28 -17.02 16.92
C VAL A 137 -29.67 -17.46 18.25
N ARG A 138 -28.50 -16.94 18.62
CA ARG A 138 -27.88 -17.22 19.93
C ARG A 138 -28.76 -16.74 21.07
N GLU A 139 -29.27 -15.52 20.99
CA GLU A 139 -30.14 -14.96 22.02
C GLU A 139 -31.43 -15.77 22.18
N GLU A 140 -32.03 -16.21 21.07
CA GLU A 140 -33.23 -17.05 21.08
C GLU A 140 -32.97 -18.44 21.66
N ARG A 141 -31.83 -19.07 21.32
CA ARG A 141 -31.40 -20.35 21.94
C ARG A 141 -31.23 -20.21 23.44
N LEU A 142 -30.66 -19.11 23.92
CA LEU A 142 -30.51 -18.82 25.35
C LEU A 142 -31.87 -18.60 26.03
N ALA A 143 -32.79 -17.87 25.38
CA ALA A 143 -34.14 -17.64 25.87
C ALA A 143 -34.93 -18.95 26.06
N ARG A 144 -34.90 -19.84 25.05
CA ARG A 144 -35.60 -21.14 25.10
C ARG A 144 -34.99 -22.13 26.09
N SER A 145 -33.72 -21.97 26.41
CA SER A 145 -33.01 -22.80 27.39
C SER A 145 -33.25 -22.34 28.84
N GLU A 146 -34.13 -21.36 29.06
CA GLU A 146 -34.47 -20.78 30.38
C GLU A 146 -33.22 -20.35 31.18
N VAL A 147 -32.22 -19.87 30.46
CA VAL A 147 -30.96 -19.41 31.04
C VAL A 147 -31.23 -18.12 31.84
N SER A 148 -30.71 -18.05 33.06
CA SER A 148 -30.87 -16.87 33.93
C SER A 148 -30.30 -15.61 33.27
N ASP A 149 -30.92 -14.45 33.53
CA ASP A 149 -30.49 -13.16 32.97
C ASP A 149 -29.02 -12.83 33.28
N GLU A 150 -28.51 -13.28 34.43
CA GLU A 150 -27.10 -13.16 34.80
C GLU A 150 -26.17 -13.87 33.81
N ILE A 151 -26.55 -15.08 33.36
CA ILE A 151 -25.79 -15.82 32.35
C ILE A 151 -25.96 -15.17 30.97
N ARG A 152 -27.16 -14.65 30.63
CA ARG A 152 -27.38 -13.94 29.36
C ARG A 152 -26.46 -12.72 29.25
N GLN A 153 -26.36 -11.93 30.32
CA GLN A 153 -25.50 -10.74 30.37
C GLN A 153 -24.01 -11.08 30.21
N ILE A 154 -23.57 -12.24 30.70
CA ILE A 154 -22.19 -12.73 30.48
C ILE A 154 -21.92 -12.94 28.98
N PHE A 155 -22.85 -13.54 28.24
CA PHE A 155 -22.72 -13.75 26.80
C PHE A 155 -22.84 -12.47 25.97
N GLU A 156 -23.55 -11.46 26.47
CA GLU A 156 -23.67 -10.14 25.83
C GLU A 156 -22.46 -9.23 26.08
N SER A 157 -21.67 -9.50 27.13
CA SER A 157 -20.49 -8.70 27.44
C SER A 157 -19.42 -8.85 26.35
N ARG A 158 -19.26 -7.80 25.54
CA ARG A 158 -18.13 -7.65 24.61
C ARG A 158 -17.08 -6.74 25.25
N PHE A 159 -15.82 -7.10 25.10
CA PHE A 159 -14.71 -6.24 25.51
C PHE A 159 -13.73 -6.13 24.35
N ASP A 160 -13.24 -4.91 24.13
CA ASP A 160 -12.16 -4.67 23.20
C ASP A 160 -10.83 -5.00 23.86
N VAL A 161 -9.94 -5.62 23.09
CA VAL A 161 -8.56 -5.83 23.52
C VAL A 161 -7.75 -4.62 23.11
N ASN A 162 -7.22 -3.88 24.09
CA ASN A 162 -6.26 -2.82 23.83
C ASN A 162 -4.84 -3.42 23.73
N PRO A 163 -4.24 -3.50 22.53
CA PRO A 163 -2.92 -4.11 22.37
C PRO A 163 -1.85 -3.21 22.99
N VAL A 164 -1.00 -3.82 23.81
CA VAL A 164 0.14 -3.16 24.45
C VAL A 164 1.39 -3.95 24.07
N LYS A 165 2.36 -3.26 23.47
CA LYS A 165 3.62 -3.85 23.06
C LYS A 165 4.60 -3.80 24.23
N LEU A 166 5.22 -4.94 24.52
CA LEU A 166 6.31 -5.02 25.49
C LEU A 166 7.65 -4.74 24.80
N THR A 167 8.36 -3.70 25.24
CA THR A 167 9.72 -3.34 24.83
C THR A 167 10.71 -3.59 25.96
N GLU A 168 12.01 -3.48 25.70
CA GLU A 168 13.03 -3.53 26.76
C GLU A 168 12.89 -2.37 27.78
N GLN A 169 12.20 -1.28 27.40
CA GLN A 169 12.01 -0.09 28.23
C GLN A 169 10.69 -0.09 29.01
N GLY A 170 9.76 -1.00 28.68
CA GLY A 170 8.48 -1.15 29.36
C GLY A 170 7.33 -1.52 28.41
N GLU A 171 6.11 -1.30 28.88
CA GLU A 171 4.90 -1.44 28.09
C GLU A 171 4.58 -0.12 27.36
N GLU A 172 4.41 -0.19 26.05
CA GLU A 172 4.09 0.94 25.17
C GLU A 172 2.84 0.63 24.34
N GLN A 173 2.13 1.67 23.90
CA GLN A 173 0.95 1.50 23.07
C GLN A 173 1.33 0.90 21.71
N ASP A 174 0.64 -0.17 21.30
CA ASP A 174 0.98 -0.86 20.07
C ASP A 174 0.43 -0.13 18.84
N ASN A 175 1.35 0.36 18.00
CA ASN A 175 1.04 0.97 16.70
C ASN A 175 1.36 0.02 15.53
N ALA A 176 1.48 -1.30 15.76
CA ALA A 176 1.88 -2.28 14.75
C ALA A 176 1.02 -2.24 13.48
N VAL A 177 -0.31 -2.09 13.60
CA VAL A 177 -1.21 -2.02 12.44
C VAL A 177 -0.89 -0.81 11.57
N PHE A 178 -0.72 0.36 12.19
CA PHE A 178 -0.34 1.57 11.47
C PHE A 178 1.06 1.43 10.86
N GLY A 179 2.04 0.93 11.63
CA GLY A 179 3.40 0.68 11.17
C GLY A 179 3.46 -0.25 9.97
N ALA A 180 2.64 -1.31 9.96
CA ALA A 180 2.51 -2.25 8.85
C ALA A 180 1.96 -1.58 7.58
N ILE A 181 0.86 -0.83 7.69
CA ILE A 181 0.25 -0.11 6.56
C ILE A 181 1.20 0.97 6.04
N PHE A 182 1.83 1.73 6.94
CA PHE A 182 2.78 2.78 6.60
C PHE A 182 4.01 2.19 5.89
N GLY A 183 4.55 1.09 6.43
CA GLY A 183 5.61 0.31 5.80
C GLY A 183 5.25 -0.15 4.39
N PHE A 184 4.05 -0.71 4.23
CA PHE A 184 3.53 -1.13 2.92
C PHE A 184 3.52 0.03 1.91
N ILE A 185 3.05 1.22 2.32
CA ILE A 185 3.03 2.44 1.49
C ILE A 185 4.45 2.90 1.13
N LEU A 186 5.40 2.87 2.07
CA LEU A 186 6.81 3.18 1.78
C LEU A 186 7.40 2.19 0.77
N GLY A 187 7.10 0.90 0.91
CA GLY A 187 7.47 -0.13 -0.06
C GLY A 187 6.86 0.13 -1.44
N LEU A 188 5.62 0.60 -1.51
CA LEU A 188 4.97 1.03 -2.76
C LEU A 188 5.69 2.24 -3.39
N PHE A 189 6.13 3.23 -2.61
CA PHE A 189 6.91 4.34 -3.14
C PHE A 189 8.27 3.89 -3.69
N ILE A 190 8.93 2.93 -3.04
CA ILE A 190 10.15 2.33 -3.60
C ILE A 190 9.84 1.58 -4.89
N PHE A 191 8.75 0.82 -4.96
CA PHE A 191 8.28 0.15 -6.18
C PHE A 191 8.08 1.16 -7.33
N ILE A 192 7.30 2.22 -7.10
CA ILE A 192 7.02 3.26 -8.09
C ILE A 192 8.30 4.00 -8.48
N GLY A 193 9.15 4.33 -7.51
CA GLY A 193 10.40 5.06 -7.73
C GLY A 193 11.39 4.26 -8.56
N VAL A 194 11.67 3.03 -8.16
CA VAL A 194 12.58 2.12 -8.86
C VAL A 194 12.12 1.88 -10.30
N PHE A 195 10.83 1.58 -10.49
CA PHE A 195 10.28 1.29 -11.81
C PHE A 195 10.21 2.55 -12.68
N GLY A 196 9.62 3.64 -12.17
CA GLY A 196 9.39 4.87 -12.92
C GLY A 196 10.68 5.60 -13.27
N TYR A 197 11.55 5.85 -12.28
CA TYR A 197 12.82 6.53 -12.54
C TYR A 197 13.84 5.65 -13.27
N GLY A 198 13.78 4.33 -13.08
CA GLY A 198 14.56 3.37 -13.86
C GLY A 198 14.18 3.40 -15.35
N ALA A 199 12.88 3.37 -15.65
CA ALA A 199 12.38 3.52 -17.02
C ALA A 199 12.78 4.89 -17.63
N LEU A 200 12.75 5.96 -16.83
CA LEU A 200 13.18 7.29 -17.25
C LEU A 200 14.68 7.34 -17.59
N LEU A 201 15.53 6.63 -16.84
CA LEU A 201 16.95 6.47 -17.15
C LEU A 201 17.14 5.73 -18.48
N MET A 202 16.45 4.60 -18.65
CA MET A 202 16.52 3.78 -19.86
C MET A 202 16.15 4.60 -21.12
N ARG A 203 15.02 5.30 -21.10
CA ARG A 203 14.58 6.17 -22.22
C ARG A 203 15.60 7.23 -22.53
N GLY A 204 16.17 7.86 -21.51
CA GLY A 204 17.23 8.86 -21.70
C GLY A 204 18.48 8.30 -22.37
N VAL A 205 18.87 7.04 -22.12
CA VAL A 205 20.01 6.39 -22.80
C VAL A 205 19.68 6.11 -24.27
N ILE A 206 18.46 5.65 -24.56
CA ILE A 206 17.99 5.39 -25.92
C ILE A 206 17.98 6.69 -26.74
N GLU A 207 17.40 7.77 -26.20
CA GLU A 207 17.33 9.06 -26.88
C GLU A 207 18.71 9.62 -27.24
N GLU A 208 19.70 9.44 -26.38
CA GLU A 208 21.08 9.87 -26.67
C GLU A 208 21.70 9.06 -27.80
N LYS A 209 21.52 7.74 -27.77
CA LYS A 209 22.03 6.83 -28.81
C LYS A 209 21.45 7.16 -30.18
N THR A 210 20.14 7.43 -30.25
CA THR A 210 19.42 7.62 -31.53
C THR A 210 19.64 9.01 -32.14
N ASN A 211 19.84 10.07 -31.33
CA ASN A 211 19.84 11.46 -31.82
C ASN A 211 21.17 11.97 -32.41
N ARG A 212 22.16 11.13 -32.74
CA ARG A 212 23.55 11.53 -33.13
C ARG A 212 24.30 12.40 -32.10
N ILE A 213 23.66 12.71 -30.97
CA ILE A 213 24.21 13.48 -29.85
C ILE A 213 25.38 12.70 -29.22
N VAL A 214 25.35 11.36 -29.21
CA VAL A 214 26.46 10.53 -28.71
C VAL A 214 27.76 10.78 -29.47
N GLU A 215 27.77 10.98 -30.80
CA GLU A 215 29.01 11.23 -31.54
C GLU A 215 29.66 12.57 -31.15
N VAL A 216 28.82 13.59 -30.93
CA VAL A 216 29.26 14.93 -30.49
C VAL A 216 29.69 14.91 -29.04
N ILE A 217 28.94 14.26 -28.13
CA ILE A 217 29.27 14.24 -26.70
C ILE A 217 30.42 13.27 -26.38
N ALA A 218 30.50 12.12 -27.06
CA ALA A 218 31.59 11.16 -26.87
C ALA A 218 32.97 11.72 -27.29
N SER A 219 32.99 12.77 -28.13
CA SER A 219 34.22 13.52 -28.43
C SER A 219 34.76 14.33 -27.24
N SER A 220 33.90 14.65 -26.26
CA SER A 220 34.19 15.56 -25.14
C SER A 220 34.17 14.88 -23.76
N VAL A 221 33.36 13.83 -23.59
CA VAL A 221 33.15 13.10 -22.32
C VAL A 221 33.10 11.60 -22.58
N LYS A 222 33.68 10.78 -21.70
CA LYS A 222 33.63 9.32 -21.89
C LYS A 222 32.18 8.82 -21.72
N PRO A 223 31.73 7.82 -22.50
CA PRO A 223 30.35 7.31 -22.40
C PRO A 223 29.93 6.87 -20.99
N ILE A 224 30.87 6.29 -20.21
CA ILE A 224 30.59 5.90 -18.81
C ILE A 224 30.42 7.10 -17.87
N GLU A 225 31.12 8.22 -18.12
CA GLU A 225 31.00 9.45 -17.33
C GLU A 225 29.64 10.12 -17.58
N LEU A 226 29.16 10.07 -18.83
CA LEU A 226 27.83 10.51 -19.22
C LEU A 226 26.74 9.70 -18.51
N MET A 227 26.84 8.36 -18.59
CA MET A 227 25.88 7.45 -17.97
C MET A 227 25.80 7.63 -16.45
N LEU A 228 26.95 7.70 -15.76
CA LEU A 228 26.99 7.92 -14.32
C LEU A 228 26.40 9.29 -13.95
N GLY A 229 26.72 10.34 -14.70
CA GLY A 229 26.13 11.67 -14.50
C GLY A 229 24.61 11.63 -14.61
N LYS A 230 24.06 10.93 -15.61
CA LYS A 230 22.62 10.76 -15.78
C LYS A 230 21.98 9.96 -14.66
N LEU A 231 22.56 8.82 -14.32
CA LEU A 231 22.07 7.96 -13.23
C LEU A 231 21.98 8.73 -11.91
N PHE A 232 23.04 9.45 -11.52
CA PHE A 232 23.04 10.24 -10.29
C PHE A 232 22.14 11.49 -10.39
N GLY A 233 21.94 12.06 -11.58
CA GLY A 233 21.02 13.18 -11.80
C GLY A 233 19.56 12.78 -11.61
N ILE A 234 19.19 11.59 -12.10
CA ILE A 234 17.86 11.01 -11.92
C ILE A 234 17.65 10.55 -10.47
N LEU A 235 18.67 9.96 -9.84
CA LEU A 235 18.63 9.63 -8.43
C LEU A 235 18.39 10.88 -7.56
N ALA A 236 19.12 11.97 -7.81
CA ALA A 236 18.91 13.23 -7.11
C ALA A 236 17.49 13.77 -7.31
N LEU A 237 16.93 13.64 -8.52
CA LEU A 237 15.54 14.02 -8.80
C LEU A 237 14.54 13.23 -7.94
N ALA A 238 14.72 11.90 -7.87
CA ALA A 238 13.87 11.02 -7.07
C ALA A 238 13.98 11.31 -5.57
N LEU A 239 15.21 11.49 -5.07
CA LEU A 239 15.47 11.84 -3.68
C LEU A 239 14.84 13.19 -3.30
N THR A 240 14.89 14.19 -4.19
CA THR A 240 14.20 15.47 -3.98
C THR A 240 12.69 15.26 -3.88
N GLN A 241 12.09 14.47 -4.77
CA GLN A 241 10.64 14.22 -4.76
C GLN A 241 10.19 13.54 -3.47
N PHE A 242 10.86 12.45 -3.07
CA PHE A 242 10.53 11.75 -1.82
C PHE A 242 10.88 12.56 -0.58
N GLY A 243 11.95 13.37 -0.62
CA GLY A 243 12.28 14.32 0.43
C GLY A 243 11.18 15.33 0.67
N VAL A 244 10.57 15.88 -0.40
CA VAL A 244 9.40 16.76 -0.27
C VAL A 244 8.21 16.01 0.33
N TRP A 245 7.93 14.78 -0.10
CA TRP A 245 6.80 14.00 0.42
C TRP A 245 6.95 13.68 1.91
N ILE A 246 8.14 13.25 2.34
CA ILE A 246 8.44 12.97 3.74
C ILE A 246 8.41 14.26 4.57
N ALA A 247 8.96 15.37 4.05
CA ALA A 247 8.89 16.65 4.74
C ALA A 247 7.44 17.15 4.88
N SER A 248 6.60 16.97 3.86
CA SER A 248 5.17 17.29 3.93
C SER A 248 4.44 16.41 4.94
N TYR A 249 4.76 15.12 5.01
CA TYR A 249 4.19 14.20 5.99
C TYR A 249 4.57 14.59 7.43
N ILE A 250 5.86 14.82 7.69
CA ILE A 250 6.35 15.25 9.01
C ILE A 250 5.74 16.62 9.39
N GLY A 251 5.68 17.54 8.43
CA GLY A 251 5.05 18.84 8.64
C GLY A 251 3.57 18.70 9.01
N LEU A 252 2.84 17.82 8.32
CA LEU A 252 1.44 17.54 8.58
C LEU A 252 1.23 16.86 9.94
N SER A 253 2.03 15.86 10.30
CA SER A 253 1.86 15.13 11.56
C SER A 253 2.07 16.05 12.77
N ILE A 254 3.00 17.01 12.69
CA ILE A 254 3.22 18.02 13.74
C ILE A 254 2.03 18.98 13.87
N ILE A 255 1.44 19.41 12.75
CA ILE A 255 0.32 20.38 12.78
C ILE A 255 -1.05 19.72 12.90
N ALA A 256 -1.17 18.41 12.72
CA ALA A 256 -2.46 17.71 12.68
C ALA A 256 -3.22 17.85 14.00
N ALA A 257 -2.56 17.59 15.14
CA ALA A 257 -3.18 17.72 16.46
C ALA A 257 -3.65 19.15 16.79
N PRO A 258 -2.82 20.20 16.65
CA PRO A 258 -3.28 21.56 16.90
C PRO A 258 -4.35 22.01 15.89
N LEU A 259 -4.28 21.56 14.64
CA LEU A 259 -5.31 21.86 13.64
C LEU A 259 -6.65 21.19 13.98
N ALA A 260 -6.64 19.92 14.39
CA ALA A 260 -7.82 19.20 14.84
C ALA A 260 -8.46 19.88 16.06
N ALA A 261 -7.65 20.30 17.03
CA ALA A 261 -8.13 21.02 18.21
C ALA A 261 -8.84 22.34 17.84
N ILE A 262 -8.31 23.10 16.86
CA ILE A 262 -8.94 24.33 16.36
C ILE A 262 -10.29 24.01 15.68
N ILE A 263 -10.36 22.94 14.90
CA ILE A 263 -11.59 22.54 14.20
C ILE A 263 -12.67 22.12 15.21
N VAL A 264 -12.31 21.30 16.20
CA VAL A 264 -13.23 20.87 17.26
C VAL A 264 -13.73 22.08 18.06
N ASP A 265 -12.83 22.96 18.50
CA ASP A 265 -13.20 24.18 19.23
C ASP A 265 -14.14 25.09 18.40
N ALA A 266 -13.88 25.25 17.11
CA ALA A 266 -14.74 26.01 16.21
C ALA A 266 -16.15 25.38 16.06
N GLN A 267 -16.26 24.05 16.14
CA GLN A 267 -17.55 23.35 16.08
C GLN A 267 -18.30 23.41 17.42
N THR A 268 -17.59 23.27 18.55
CA THR A 268 -18.20 23.20 19.89
C THR A 268 -18.48 24.56 20.51
N SER A 269 -17.76 25.61 20.13
CA SER A 269 -17.91 26.97 20.69
C SER A 269 -19.27 27.62 20.45
N SER A 270 -20.07 27.11 19.50
CA SER A 270 -21.43 27.58 19.21
C SER A 270 -22.52 26.84 19.99
N LEU A 271 -22.16 25.76 20.70
CA LEU A 271 -23.10 24.90 21.42
C LEU A 271 -23.21 25.29 22.90
N PRO A 272 -24.38 25.07 23.54
CA PRO A 272 -24.51 25.17 24.99
C PRO A 272 -23.49 24.26 25.72
N PRO A 273 -22.99 24.61 26.91
CA PRO A 273 -21.88 23.90 27.57
C PRO A 273 -22.09 22.37 27.70
N GLU A 274 -23.30 21.94 28.06
CA GLU A 274 -23.65 20.51 28.19
C GLU A 274 -23.65 19.78 26.83
N ALA A 275 -24.05 20.47 25.75
CA ALA A 275 -24.03 19.92 24.39
C ALA A 275 -22.64 20.00 23.76
N ALA A 276 -21.82 20.99 24.13
CA ALA A 276 -20.44 21.14 23.71
C ALA A 276 -19.56 20.04 24.33
N GLU A 277 -19.78 19.69 25.59
CA GLU A 277 -19.05 18.62 26.29
C GLU A 277 -19.42 17.24 25.72
N ALA A 278 -20.71 17.00 25.45
CA ALA A 278 -21.17 15.81 24.74
C ALA A 278 -20.60 15.72 23.31
N ALA A 279 -20.63 16.81 22.54
CA ALA A 279 -20.07 16.86 21.19
C ALA A 279 -18.54 16.69 21.18
N ALA A 280 -17.82 17.25 22.16
CA ALA A 280 -16.38 17.07 22.32
C ALA A 280 -16.01 15.63 22.71
N SER A 281 -16.85 14.96 23.49
CA SER A 281 -16.66 13.55 23.85
C SER A 281 -16.96 12.57 22.69
N GLN A 282 -17.81 12.96 21.73
CA GLN A 282 -18.00 12.27 20.45
C GLN A 282 -17.03 12.74 19.36
N ALA A 283 -16.35 13.87 19.58
CA ALA A 283 -15.38 14.40 18.65
C ALA A 283 -14.13 13.51 18.61
N PHE A 284 -13.43 13.60 17.49
CA PHE A 284 -12.21 12.89 17.20
C PHE A 284 -11.21 12.95 18.37
N ASP A 285 -10.88 11.78 18.95
CA ASP A 285 -9.91 11.63 20.04
C ASP A 285 -8.49 12.00 19.53
N PRO A 286 -7.87 13.08 20.04
CA PRO A 286 -6.54 13.50 19.61
C PRO A 286 -5.45 12.46 19.82
N SER A 287 -5.61 11.53 20.76
CA SER A 287 -4.66 10.44 21.00
C SER A 287 -4.53 9.50 19.79
N LYS A 288 -5.58 9.41 18.95
CA LYS A 288 -5.50 8.68 17.67
C LYS A 288 -4.53 9.32 16.68
N LEU A 289 -4.19 10.61 16.82
CA LEU A 289 -3.17 11.26 15.98
C LEU A 289 -1.75 10.88 16.35
N GLU A 290 -1.51 10.52 17.62
CA GLU A 290 -0.20 10.08 18.08
C GLU A 290 0.21 8.77 17.40
N GLN A 291 -0.77 7.94 17.01
CA GLN A 291 -0.56 6.71 16.23
C GLN A 291 0.04 6.98 14.84
N PHE A 292 -0.16 8.18 14.28
CA PHE A 292 0.38 8.56 12.98
C PHE A 292 1.81 9.15 13.07
N ILE A 293 2.40 9.23 14.26
CA ILE A 293 3.78 9.68 14.42
C ILE A 293 4.70 8.49 14.14
N VAL A 294 5.59 8.66 13.17
CA VAL A 294 6.58 7.64 12.78
C VAL A 294 7.95 8.06 13.28
N ASP A 295 8.71 7.09 13.80
CA ASP A 295 10.12 7.30 14.18
C ASP A 295 10.91 7.86 12.98
N PRO A 296 11.60 9.00 13.13
CA PRO A 296 12.45 9.57 12.10
C PRO A 296 13.47 8.60 11.49
N SER A 297 13.90 7.57 12.24
CA SER A 297 14.83 6.53 11.77
C SER A 297 14.30 5.77 10.54
N VAL A 298 12.98 5.56 10.44
CA VAL A 298 12.33 4.89 9.32
C VAL A 298 12.60 5.63 8.01
N PHE A 299 12.59 6.96 8.02
CA PHE A 299 12.88 7.76 6.82
C PHE A 299 14.34 7.64 6.38
N VAL A 300 15.28 7.52 7.33
CA VAL A 300 16.69 7.27 7.00
C VAL A 300 16.84 5.93 6.31
N PHE A 301 16.23 4.87 6.86
CA PHE A 301 16.22 3.55 6.23
C PHE A 301 15.55 3.58 4.85
N PHE A 302 14.43 4.27 4.71
CA PHE A 302 13.76 4.46 3.42
C PHE A 302 14.73 5.01 2.38
N PHE A 303 15.46 6.09 2.68
CA PHE A 303 16.43 6.66 1.74
C PHE A 303 17.60 5.73 1.45
N VAL A 304 18.11 5.00 2.45
CA VAL A 304 19.21 4.04 2.25
C VAL A 304 18.77 2.89 1.32
N PHE A 305 17.65 2.24 1.62
CA PHE A 305 17.13 1.12 0.82
C PHE A 305 16.67 1.59 -0.56
N PHE A 306 16.04 2.75 -0.66
CA PHE A 306 15.68 3.35 -1.95
C PHE A 306 16.93 3.67 -2.78
N PHE A 307 17.96 4.29 -2.19
CA PHE A 307 19.19 4.64 -2.89
C PHE A 307 19.86 3.40 -3.49
N ILE A 308 20.09 2.36 -2.68
CA ILE A 308 20.76 1.15 -3.16
C ILE A 308 19.87 0.35 -4.11
N GLY A 309 18.56 0.26 -3.83
CA GLY A 309 17.59 -0.37 -4.72
C GLY A 309 17.54 0.32 -6.08
N PHE A 310 17.46 1.65 -6.11
CA PHE A 310 17.51 2.45 -7.33
C PHE A 310 18.78 2.17 -8.12
N LEU A 311 19.94 2.10 -7.46
CA LEU A 311 21.21 1.78 -8.11
C LEU A 311 21.23 0.39 -8.76
N ILE A 312 20.74 -0.64 -8.06
CA ILE A 312 20.59 -2.02 -8.57
C ILE A 312 19.76 -2.03 -9.85
N TYR A 313 18.56 -1.46 -9.80
CA TYR A 313 17.63 -1.51 -10.92
C TYR A 313 18.04 -0.58 -12.06
N SER A 314 18.62 0.59 -11.75
CA SER A 314 19.18 1.50 -12.74
C SER A 314 20.30 0.86 -13.55
N ALA A 315 21.12 0.00 -12.95
CA ALA A 315 22.13 -0.76 -13.69
C ALA A 315 21.48 -1.65 -14.77
N ILE A 316 20.40 -2.33 -14.42
CA ILE A 316 19.65 -3.20 -15.34
C ILE A 316 18.97 -2.36 -16.45
N PHE A 317 18.30 -1.28 -16.08
CA PHE A 317 17.66 -0.36 -17.02
C PHE A 317 18.65 0.30 -17.99
N ALA A 318 19.82 0.72 -17.49
CA ALA A 318 20.88 1.28 -18.32
C ALA A 318 21.44 0.25 -19.32
N ALA A 319 21.63 -1.01 -18.87
CA ALA A 319 22.06 -2.09 -19.75
C ALA A 319 21.05 -2.32 -20.89
N ILE A 320 19.76 -2.37 -20.58
CA ILE A 320 18.69 -2.52 -21.59
C ILE A 320 18.67 -1.33 -22.54
N GLY A 321 18.68 -0.11 -22.02
CA GLY A 321 18.67 1.11 -22.84
C GLY A 321 19.85 1.22 -23.80
N SER A 322 21.02 0.66 -23.43
CA SER A 322 22.19 0.60 -24.32
C SER A 322 22.10 -0.49 -25.39
N ALA A 323 21.32 -1.54 -25.15
CA ALA A 323 21.21 -2.70 -26.03
C ALA A 323 20.15 -2.56 -27.13
N VAL A 324 19.28 -1.55 -27.03
CA VAL A 324 18.18 -1.31 -27.97
C VAL A 324 18.37 -0.02 -28.76
N ASP A 325 17.73 0.07 -29.92
CA ASP A 325 17.77 1.26 -30.78
C ASP A 325 16.48 2.10 -30.71
N SER A 326 15.39 1.53 -30.16
CA SER A 326 14.09 2.18 -30.03
C SER A 326 13.39 1.80 -28.72
N GLU A 327 12.48 2.66 -28.25
CA GLU A 327 11.67 2.39 -27.05
C GLU A 327 10.76 1.16 -27.25
N GLN A 328 10.27 0.92 -28.46
CA GLN A 328 9.44 -0.26 -28.78
C GLN A 328 10.19 -1.59 -28.56
N ASP A 329 11.50 -1.60 -28.78
CA ASP A 329 12.33 -2.79 -28.63
C ASP A 329 12.62 -3.15 -27.17
N THR A 330 12.33 -2.24 -26.23
CA THR A 330 12.54 -2.49 -24.79
C THR A 330 11.52 -3.46 -24.21
N GLN A 331 10.33 -3.57 -24.80
CA GLN A 331 9.21 -4.35 -24.24
C GLN A 331 9.61 -5.81 -23.97
N GLN A 332 10.35 -6.44 -24.88
CA GLN A 332 10.82 -7.81 -24.70
C GLN A 332 11.86 -7.98 -23.59
N PHE A 333 12.55 -6.91 -23.19
CA PHE A 333 13.58 -6.88 -22.15
C PHE A 333 13.07 -6.38 -20.79
N MET A 334 11.85 -5.84 -20.73
CA MET A 334 11.26 -5.35 -19.49
C MET A 334 10.85 -6.48 -18.56
N LEU A 335 10.44 -7.65 -19.09
CA LEU A 335 9.93 -8.75 -18.27
C LEU A 335 10.92 -9.23 -17.18
N PRO A 336 12.22 -9.47 -17.47
CA PRO A 336 13.21 -9.81 -16.44
C PRO A 336 13.40 -8.75 -15.35
N VAL A 337 13.14 -7.47 -15.64
CA VAL A 337 13.22 -6.38 -14.68
C VAL A 337 11.97 -6.31 -13.82
N MET A 338 10.81 -6.50 -14.46
CA MET A 338 9.51 -6.43 -13.81
C MET A 338 9.30 -7.56 -12.81
N ILE A 339 9.70 -8.79 -13.15
CA ILE A 339 9.44 -9.96 -12.29
C ILE A 339 9.94 -9.75 -10.85
N PRO A 340 11.22 -9.39 -10.60
CA PRO A 340 11.70 -9.18 -9.23
C PRO A 340 11.00 -8.02 -8.52
N ILE A 341 10.66 -6.94 -9.25
CA ILE A 341 9.98 -5.77 -8.68
C ILE A 341 8.55 -6.15 -8.25
N PHE A 342 7.79 -6.82 -9.11
CA PHE A 342 6.44 -7.28 -8.80
C PHE A 342 6.43 -8.34 -7.72
N VAL A 343 7.34 -9.31 -7.76
CA VAL A 343 7.50 -10.30 -6.68
C VAL A 343 7.80 -9.58 -5.36
N GLY A 344 8.68 -8.58 -5.39
CA GLY A 344 8.97 -7.76 -4.21
C GLY A 344 7.73 -7.04 -3.68
N TYR A 345 6.89 -6.50 -4.56
CA TYR A 345 5.63 -5.85 -4.18
C TYR A 345 4.57 -6.84 -3.66
N PHE A 346 4.41 -8.02 -4.28
CA PHE A 346 3.48 -9.03 -3.77
C PHE A 346 3.91 -9.59 -2.42
N LEU A 347 5.22 -9.75 -2.20
CA LEU A 347 5.74 -10.15 -0.89
C LEU A 347 5.54 -9.06 0.17
N ASN A 348 5.45 -7.79 -0.23
CA ASN A 348 5.15 -6.68 0.67
C ASN A 348 3.79 -6.86 1.38
N LEU A 349 2.80 -7.47 0.71
CA LEU A 349 1.51 -7.82 1.34
C LEU A 349 1.71 -8.80 2.51
N ARG A 350 2.58 -9.79 2.34
CA ARG A 350 2.91 -10.77 3.40
C ARG A 350 3.73 -10.17 4.53
N VAL A 351 4.57 -9.18 4.21
CA VAL A 351 5.29 -8.39 5.22
C VAL A 351 4.32 -7.56 6.05
N MET A 352 3.33 -6.93 5.41
CA MET A 352 2.30 -6.14 6.10
C MET A 352 1.46 -7.01 7.03
N GLU A 353 1.06 -8.21 6.58
CA GLU A 353 0.27 -9.14 7.40
C GLU A 353 1.10 -9.75 8.55
N ASN A 354 2.32 -10.20 8.26
CA ASN A 354 3.16 -10.94 9.20
C ASN A 354 4.65 -10.56 9.01
N PRO A 355 5.12 -9.45 9.60
CA PRO A 355 6.45 -8.92 9.35
C PRO A 355 7.57 -9.84 9.86
N ASP A 356 7.30 -10.68 10.87
CA ASP A 356 8.29 -11.59 11.46
C ASP A 356 8.31 -12.99 10.83
N SER A 357 7.46 -13.25 9.85
CA SER A 357 7.43 -14.54 9.18
C SER A 357 8.73 -14.84 8.41
N THR A 358 9.06 -16.13 8.25
CA THR A 358 10.23 -16.57 7.47
C THR A 358 10.23 -16.00 6.05
N ILE A 359 9.06 -15.92 5.42
CA ILE A 359 8.91 -15.37 4.06
C ILE A 359 9.26 -13.88 4.06
N SER A 360 8.78 -13.12 5.04
CA SER A 360 9.10 -11.69 5.22
C SER A 360 10.59 -11.46 5.43
N VAL A 361 11.25 -12.30 6.23
CA VAL A 361 12.71 -12.26 6.44
C VAL A 361 13.45 -12.52 5.12
N ILE A 362 13.11 -13.59 4.40
CA ILE A 362 13.77 -13.94 3.13
C ILE A 362 13.57 -12.83 2.08
N ALA A 363 12.34 -12.33 1.94
CA ALA A 363 12.01 -11.25 1.01
C ALA A 363 12.82 -9.98 1.28
N SER A 364 13.15 -9.74 2.55
CA SER A 364 13.91 -8.58 3.00
C SER A 364 15.43 -8.75 2.89
N LEU A 365 15.91 -9.99 2.77
CA LEU A 365 17.34 -10.29 2.55
C LEU A 365 17.69 -10.45 1.07
N PHE A 366 16.76 -10.91 0.23
CA PHE A 366 17.02 -11.13 -1.19
C PHE A 366 17.20 -9.80 -1.93
N PRO A 367 18.37 -9.50 -2.53
CA PRO A 367 18.76 -8.15 -2.96
C PRO A 367 17.81 -7.40 -3.89
N LEU A 368 17.07 -8.11 -4.74
CA LEU A 368 16.15 -7.48 -5.68
C LEU A 368 14.82 -7.13 -4.99
N THR A 369 14.38 -7.91 -4.01
CA THR A 369 13.12 -7.66 -3.28
C THR A 369 13.32 -6.86 -1.99
N ALA A 370 14.53 -6.89 -1.44
CA ALA A 370 14.94 -6.21 -0.21
C ALA A 370 14.63 -4.70 -0.16
N PRO A 371 14.82 -3.90 -1.23
CA PRO A 371 14.51 -2.47 -1.18
C PRO A 371 13.08 -2.19 -0.73
N ILE A 372 12.12 -2.99 -1.21
CA ILE A 372 10.70 -2.84 -0.92
C ILE A 372 10.38 -3.45 0.45
N ASN A 373 10.84 -4.67 0.71
CA ASN A 373 10.36 -5.46 1.85
C ASN A 373 11.03 -5.10 3.18
N MET A 374 12.32 -4.71 3.17
CA MET A 374 13.02 -4.41 4.41
C MET A 374 12.51 -3.11 5.05
N ILE A 375 12.18 -2.09 4.25
CA ILE A 375 11.58 -0.86 4.80
C ILE A 375 10.20 -1.12 5.39
N SER A 376 9.39 -1.97 4.75
CA SER A 376 8.09 -2.36 5.28
C SER A 376 8.20 -3.07 6.61
N ARG A 377 9.19 -3.96 6.77
CA ARG A 377 9.47 -4.60 8.07
C ARG A 377 9.95 -3.62 9.10
N ILE A 378 10.88 -2.72 8.78
CA ILE A 378 11.41 -1.73 9.72
C ILE A 378 10.31 -0.80 10.24
N ALA A 379 9.32 -0.47 9.41
CA ALA A 379 8.18 0.33 9.83
C ALA A 379 7.16 -0.46 10.69
N ALA A 380 7.07 -1.78 10.51
CA ALA A 380 6.08 -2.63 11.18
C ALA A 380 6.59 -3.30 12.47
N THR A 381 7.88 -3.62 12.53
CA THR A 381 8.49 -4.40 13.62
C THR A 381 9.95 -4.03 13.82
N GLU A 382 10.49 -4.39 14.98
CA GLU A 382 11.91 -4.22 15.28
C GLU A 382 12.74 -5.29 14.58
N VAL A 383 13.49 -4.87 13.56
CA VAL A 383 14.33 -5.78 12.79
C VAL A 383 15.73 -5.89 13.42
N PRO A 384 16.21 -7.10 13.76
CA PRO A 384 17.56 -7.29 14.30
C PRO A 384 18.65 -6.75 13.37
N PHE A 385 19.70 -6.15 13.97
CA PHE A 385 20.83 -5.55 13.26
C PHE A 385 21.38 -6.42 12.12
N TRP A 386 21.58 -7.72 12.40
CA TRP A 386 22.19 -8.62 11.42
C TRP A 386 21.33 -8.78 10.15
N GLN A 387 19.99 -8.65 10.24
CA GLN A 387 19.12 -8.83 9.09
C GLN A 387 19.22 -7.65 8.12
N TRP A 388 19.04 -6.42 8.61
CA TRP A 388 19.16 -5.24 7.75
C TRP A 388 20.62 -4.99 7.35
N GLY A 389 21.59 -5.26 8.22
CA GLY A 389 23.02 -5.16 7.89
C GLY A 389 23.44 -6.14 6.79
N LEU A 390 23.02 -7.41 6.90
CA LEU A 390 23.26 -8.41 5.85
C LEU A 390 22.54 -8.05 4.54
N SER A 391 21.30 -7.57 4.62
CA SER A 391 20.55 -7.11 3.46
C SER A 391 21.30 -6.02 2.69
N LEU A 392 21.80 -4.98 3.38
CA LEU A 392 22.60 -3.92 2.77
C LEU A 392 23.88 -4.46 2.10
N LEU A 393 24.59 -5.38 2.77
CA LEU A 393 25.79 -6.00 2.22
C LEU A 393 25.49 -6.80 0.93
N LEU A 394 24.43 -7.60 0.94
CA LEU A 394 23.99 -8.38 -0.23
C LEU A 394 23.54 -7.47 -1.38
N MET A 395 22.84 -6.38 -1.06
CA MET A 395 22.41 -5.39 -2.05
C MET A 395 23.60 -4.66 -2.68
N ILE A 396 24.59 -4.22 -1.89
CA ILE A 396 25.81 -3.58 -2.39
C ILE A 396 26.61 -4.55 -3.28
N GLY A 397 26.76 -5.81 -2.87
CA GLY A 397 27.41 -6.85 -3.67
C GLY A 397 26.68 -7.11 -5.00
N THR A 398 25.35 -7.16 -4.95
CA THR A 398 24.51 -7.33 -6.14
C THR A 398 24.61 -6.14 -7.09
N PHE A 399 24.59 -4.92 -6.56
CA PHE A 399 24.81 -3.70 -7.34
C PHE A 399 26.17 -3.73 -8.05
N ALA A 400 27.24 -4.08 -7.34
CA ALA A 400 28.58 -4.18 -7.94
C ALA A 400 28.62 -5.20 -9.10
N GLY A 401 28.00 -6.36 -8.91
CA GLY A 401 27.89 -7.39 -9.95
C GLY A 401 27.08 -6.92 -11.17
N LEU A 402 25.90 -6.34 -10.94
CA LEU A 402 25.04 -5.84 -12.02
C LEU A 402 25.64 -4.65 -12.77
N MET A 403 26.31 -3.72 -12.07
CA MET A 403 27.01 -2.61 -12.71
C MET A 403 28.17 -3.08 -13.57
N TRP A 404 28.92 -4.08 -13.12
CA TRP A 404 29.98 -4.68 -13.92
C TRP A 404 29.42 -5.31 -15.21
N LEU A 405 28.29 -6.03 -15.12
CA LEU A 405 27.59 -6.57 -16.29
C LEU A 405 27.07 -5.46 -17.21
N ALA A 406 26.43 -4.44 -16.65
CA ALA A 406 25.88 -3.31 -17.38
C ALA A 406 26.95 -2.53 -18.14
N ALA A 407 28.12 -2.30 -17.53
CA ALA A 407 29.24 -1.62 -18.18
C ALA A 407 29.76 -2.38 -19.41
N LYS A 408 29.80 -3.72 -19.35
CA LYS A 408 30.18 -4.56 -20.50
C LYS A 408 29.16 -4.45 -21.64
N VAL A 409 27.88 -4.56 -21.32
CA VAL A 409 26.79 -4.40 -22.29
C VAL A 409 26.83 -3.02 -22.92
N TYR A 410 27.01 -1.98 -22.12
CA TYR A 410 27.04 -0.59 -22.55
C TYR A 410 28.17 -0.29 -23.54
N ARG A 411 29.38 -0.81 -23.28
CA ARG A 411 30.56 -0.61 -24.16
C ARG A 411 30.33 -1.14 -25.58
N VAL A 412 29.63 -2.27 -25.72
CA VAL A 412 29.34 -2.88 -27.02
C VAL A 412 28.06 -2.30 -27.63
N GLY A 413 27.01 -2.15 -26.82
CA GLY A 413 25.68 -1.73 -27.25
C GLY A 413 25.64 -0.31 -27.82
N ILE A 414 26.42 0.63 -27.26
CA ILE A 414 26.45 2.02 -27.75
C ILE A 414 27.01 2.15 -29.17
N LEU A 415 27.84 1.21 -29.62
CA LEU A 415 28.47 1.21 -30.94
C LEU A 415 27.70 0.39 -31.98
N MET A 416 26.69 -0.36 -31.54
CA MET A 416 25.87 -1.19 -32.41
C MET A 416 24.62 -0.44 -32.85
N TYR A 417 24.49 -0.22 -34.17
CA TYR A 417 23.36 0.44 -34.81
C TYR A 417 22.62 -0.51 -35.75
N GLY A 418 21.28 -0.44 -35.74
CA GLY A 418 20.43 -1.04 -36.78
C GLY A 418 20.21 -2.54 -36.65
N LYS A 419 20.66 -3.17 -35.54
CA LYS A 419 20.40 -4.58 -35.24
C LYS A 419 19.89 -4.72 -33.81
N LYS A 420 18.66 -5.23 -33.68
CA LYS A 420 18.07 -5.58 -32.38
C LYS A 420 18.92 -6.67 -31.72
N ALA A 421 19.50 -6.35 -30.57
CA ALA A 421 20.21 -7.34 -29.77
C ALA A 421 19.23 -8.43 -29.35
N SER A 422 19.63 -9.70 -29.41
CA SER A 422 18.90 -10.80 -28.79
C SER A 422 19.48 -11.14 -27.41
N TYR A 423 18.73 -11.87 -26.58
CA TYR A 423 19.25 -12.42 -25.31
C TYR A 423 20.57 -13.19 -25.48
N LYS A 424 20.73 -13.94 -26.58
CA LYS A 424 21.97 -14.67 -26.89
C LYS A 424 23.15 -13.73 -27.17
N GLU A 425 22.90 -12.59 -27.79
CA GLU A 425 23.93 -11.60 -28.09
C GLU A 425 24.36 -10.84 -26.82
N LEU A 426 23.42 -10.50 -25.93
CA LEU A 426 23.75 -9.91 -24.63
C LEU A 426 24.71 -10.79 -23.82
N VAL A 427 24.42 -12.10 -23.74
CA VAL A 427 25.30 -13.06 -23.06
C VAL A 427 26.67 -13.14 -23.75
N LYS A 428 26.72 -13.05 -25.08
CA LYS A 428 27.98 -13.03 -25.84
C LYS A 428 28.80 -11.77 -25.52
N TRP A 429 28.17 -10.60 -25.42
CA TRP A 429 28.87 -9.35 -25.08
C TRP A 429 29.47 -9.40 -23.67
N ILE A 430 28.75 -9.97 -22.71
CA ILE A 430 29.23 -10.16 -21.33
C ILE A 430 30.48 -11.06 -21.27
N ARG A 431 30.58 -12.05 -22.17
CA ARG A 431 31.74 -12.96 -22.25
C ARG A 431 32.93 -12.40 -23.03
N GLN A 432 32.69 -11.46 -23.95
CA GLN A 432 33.71 -10.92 -24.86
C GLN A 432 34.29 -9.58 -24.41
N GLY A 433 33.53 -8.77 -23.68
CA GLY A 433 34.02 -7.57 -22.98
C GLY A 433 34.60 -7.91 -21.62
#